data_AF-A0A9X4BHP5-F1
#
_entry.id   AF-A0A9X4BHP5-F1
#
_cell.length_a   1.000
_cell.length_b   1.000
_cell.length_c   1.000
_cell.angle_alpha   90.00
_cell.angle_beta   90.00
_cell.angle_gamma   90.00
#
_symmetry.space_group_name_H-M   'P 1'
#
loop_
_entity.id
_entity.type
_entity.pdbx_description
1 polymer ?
#
loop_
_entity_poly.entity_id
_entity_poly.type
_entity_poly.pdbx_seq_one_letter_code
_entity_poly.pdbx_strand_id
1 'polypeptide(L)'
;MHSTPSLFIIALPRSLSTVVYEHAAAALNLRMPAWTSAGEILNGDRLVLTHGEDGSRKFTPPERSVEFTRVQRFLDDVVQPAGVAYKDVVQPFATADWLHDKNLHVLHIRRPLADVAWSFERAGWHYPAQAAPARGDDTERLLGGLLRAARTLASVRAVTLDFDAAIDDEAALRDALRTLYPQRALAPIRYRDDAFLAYARDVRERRRHPRWRLLDERIRELEDRATLD
;
A
#
# COMPACT_ATOMS: atom_id res chain seq x y z
N MET A 1 -8.60 18.69 24.99
CA MET A 1 -7.52 18.02 24.22
C MET A 1 -8.06 17.72 22.83
N HIS A 2 -7.43 18.22 21.77
CA HIS A 2 -7.83 17.84 20.41
C HIS A 2 -7.46 16.37 20.17
N SER A 3 -8.43 15.56 19.74
CA SER A 3 -8.20 14.16 19.37
C SER A 3 -7.17 14.09 18.23
N THR A 4 -6.23 13.14 18.28
CA THR A 4 -5.23 13.03 17.20
C THR A 4 -5.91 12.58 15.92
N PRO A 5 -5.67 13.24 14.77
CA PRO A 5 -6.20 12.79 13.49
C PRO A 5 -5.79 11.35 13.19
N SER A 6 -6.70 10.57 12.62
CA SER A 6 -6.42 9.20 12.21
C SER A 6 -5.36 9.17 11.10
N LEU A 7 -4.56 8.12 11.11
CA LEU A 7 -3.55 7.84 10.09
C LEU A 7 -4.11 6.79 9.12
N PHE A 8 -4.04 7.06 7.83
CA PHE A 8 -4.35 6.09 6.79
C PHE A 8 -3.08 5.78 5.98
N ILE A 9 -2.64 4.53 6.00
CA ILE A 9 -1.47 4.08 5.25
C ILE A 9 -1.92 3.41 3.95
N ILE A 10 -1.41 3.90 2.83
CA ILE A 10 -1.63 3.31 1.51
C ILE A 10 -0.31 2.82 0.94
N ALA A 11 -0.33 1.67 0.28
CA ALA A 11 0.83 1.14 -0.43
C ALA A 11 0.40 0.06 -1.42
N LEU A 12 1.31 -0.36 -2.29
CA LEU A 12 1.15 -1.66 -2.95
C LEU A 12 1.51 -2.80 -1.98
N PRO A 13 1.00 -4.04 -2.18
CA PRO A 13 1.35 -5.17 -1.34
C PRO A 13 2.87 -5.39 -1.28
N ARG A 14 3.32 -5.97 -0.17
CA ARG A 14 4.73 -6.25 0.12
C ARG A 14 5.58 -4.98 0.34
N SER A 15 5.01 -3.81 0.57
CA SER A 15 5.78 -2.57 0.73
C SER A 15 6.12 -2.20 2.19
N LEU A 16 6.51 -3.17 3.02
CA LEU A 16 6.75 -2.96 4.47
C LEU A 16 5.56 -2.39 5.26
N SER A 17 4.35 -2.42 4.68
CA SER A 17 3.21 -1.70 5.20
C SER A 17 2.76 -2.17 6.60
N THR A 18 2.94 -3.45 6.95
CA THR A 18 2.70 -3.96 8.31
C THR A 18 3.65 -3.36 9.34
N VAL A 19 4.97 -3.40 9.08
CA VAL A 19 5.98 -2.82 9.98
C VAL A 19 5.71 -1.32 10.16
N VAL A 20 5.52 -0.60 9.05
CA VAL A 20 5.22 0.84 9.10
C VAL A 20 3.94 1.11 9.88
N TYR A 21 2.88 0.31 9.69
CA TYR A 21 1.62 0.44 10.40
C TYR A 21 1.76 0.30 11.91
N GLU A 22 2.35 -0.80 12.37
CA GLU A 22 2.47 -1.11 13.80
C GLU A 22 3.31 -0.05 14.52
N HIS A 23 4.45 0.33 13.93
CA HIS A 23 5.34 1.31 14.54
C HIS A 23 4.81 2.74 14.44
N ALA A 24 4.11 3.11 13.37
CA ALA A 24 3.47 4.42 13.29
C ALA A 24 2.31 4.55 14.28
N ALA A 25 1.48 3.52 14.40
CA ALA A 25 0.37 3.49 15.36
C ALA A 25 0.89 3.59 16.79
N ALA A 26 1.92 2.82 17.15
CA ALA A 26 2.56 2.89 18.46
C ALA A 26 3.19 4.26 18.73
N ALA A 27 3.95 4.81 17.77
CA ALA A 27 4.63 6.10 17.92
C ALA A 27 3.67 7.27 18.15
N LEU A 28 2.48 7.21 17.54
CA LEU A 28 1.42 8.23 17.63
C LEU A 28 0.38 7.94 18.70
N ASN A 29 0.48 6.80 19.40
CA ASN A 29 -0.53 6.29 20.33
C ASN A 29 -1.94 6.23 19.69
N LEU A 30 -2.02 5.72 18.46
CA LEU A 30 -3.26 5.48 17.74
C LEU A 30 -3.81 4.09 18.08
N ARG A 31 -5.14 3.97 18.13
CA ARG A 31 -5.78 2.65 18.25
C ARG A 31 -5.64 1.87 16.95
N MET A 32 -5.47 0.56 17.08
CA MET A 32 -5.52 -0.38 15.97
C MET A 32 -6.84 -1.17 16.06
N PRO A 33 -7.69 -1.19 15.02
CA PRO A 33 -8.95 -1.92 15.08
C PRO A 33 -8.74 -3.43 15.24
N ALA A 34 -9.26 -4.00 16.33
CA ALA A 34 -9.05 -5.42 16.68
C ALA A 34 -9.68 -6.41 15.69
N TRP A 35 -10.64 -5.97 14.87
CA TRP A 35 -11.28 -6.79 13.84
C TRP A 35 -10.47 -6.88 12.54
N THR A 36 -9.30 -6.24 12.49
CA THR A 36 -8.40 -6.22 11.32
C THR A 36 -7.13 -7.00 11.61
N SER A 37 -6.51 -7.56 10.57
CA SER A 37 -5.16 -8.12 10.65
C SER A 37 -4.14 -7.09 10.14
N ALA A 38 -3.24 -6.63 11.02
CA ALA A 38 -2.21 -5.63 10.68
C ALA A 38 -2.77 -4.36 10.02
N GLY A 39 -3.97 -3.94 10.44
CA GLY A 39 -4.65 -2.73 9.94
C GLY A 39 -5.28 -2.85 8.56
N GLU A 40 -5.21 -4.00 7.88
CA GLU A 40 -5.76 -4.20 6.53
C GLU A 40 -7.28 -4.27 6.55
N ILE A 41 -7.93 -3.13 6.31
CA ILE A 41 -9.39 -3.03 6.45
C ILE A 41 -10.18 -3.51 5.24
N LEU A 42 -9.55 -3.54 4.05
CA LEU A 42 -10.20 -3.95 2.79
C LEU A 42 -9.76 -5.32 2.27
N ASN A 43 -8.98 -6.04 3.07
CA ASN A 43 -8.55 -7.40 2.72
C ASN A 43 -9.53 -8.40 3.32
N GLY A 44 -10.58 -8.75 2.57
CA GLY A 44 -11.63 -9.68 3.00
C GLY A 44 -11.11 -11.06 3.44
N ASP A 45 -9.96 -11.49 2.93
CA ASP A 45 -9.31 -12.74 3.35
C ASP A 45 -8.80 -12.69 4.81
N ARG A 46 -8.67 -11.48 5.37
CA ARG A 46 -8.07 -11.21 6.68
C ARG A 46 -9.05 -10.64 7.70
N LEU A 47 -10.32 -10.51 7.32
CA LEU A 47 -11.38 -10.14 8.24
C LEU A 47 -11.79 -11.41 9.01
N VAL A 48 -11.80 -11.30 10.34
CA VAL A 48 -12.09 -12.42 11.26
C VAL A 48 -13.49 -13.01 11.06
N LEU A 49 -14.38 -12.32 10.33
CA LEU A 49 -15.81 -12.62 10.24
C LEU A 49 -16.28 -13.09 8.84
N THR A 50 -15.40 -13.27 7.87
CA THR A 50 -15.77 -13.70 6.51
C THR A 50 -15.42 -15.18 6.29
N HIS A 51 -16.31 -16.07 6.70
CA HIS A 51 -16.39 -17.44 6.18
C HIS A 51 -17.51 -17.49 5.12
N GLY A 52 -17.16 -17.32 3.84
CA GLY A 52 -18.08 -17.36 2.71
C GLY A 52 -17.47 -16.87 1.40
N GLU A 53 -17.81 -17.51 0.29
CA GLU A 53 -17.17 -17.55 -1.05
C GLU A 53 -16.98 -16.23 -1.84
N ASP A 54 -17.11 -15.04 -1.23
CA ASP A 54 -16.80 -13.76 -1.88
C ASP A 54 -15.59 -13.10 -1.21
N GLY A 55 -14.42 -13.75 -1.32
CA GLY A 55 -13.14 -13.10 -1.04
C GLY A 55 -13.09 -11.78 -1.81
N SER A 56 -13.16 -10.65 -1.11
CA SER A 56 -13.34 -9.33 -1.71
C SER A 56 -12.34 -9.15 -2.86
N ARG A 57 -12.84 -9.06 -4.09
CA ARG A 57 -12.00 -8.90 -5.28
C ARG A 57 -11.02 -7.76 -5.04
N LYS A 58 -9.73 -8.08 -4.95
CA LYS A 58 -8.64 -7.10 -4.79
C LYS A 58 -8.52 -6.29 -6.07
N PHE A 59 -7.94 -5.11 -6.04
CA PHE A 59 -7.67 -4.29 -7.23
C PHE A 59 -8.95 -4.02 -8.05
N THR A 60 -10.07 -3.76 -7.38
CA THR A 60 -11.33 -3.45 -8.06
C THR A 60 -11.23 -2.09 -8.75
N PRO A 61 -11.26 -2.02 -10.10
CA PRO A 61 -11.09 -0.78 -10.81
C PRO A 61 -12.44 -0.03 -10.93
N PRO A 62 -12.45 1.29 -11.21
CA PRO A 62 -13.67 2.10 -11.27
C PRO A 62 -14.66 1.64 -12.34
N GLU A 63 -14.19 0.94 -13.39
CA GLU A 63 -15.07 0.36 -14.42
C GLU A 63 -16.04 -0.70 -13.84
N ARG A 64 -15.75 -1.24 -12.64
CA ARG A 64 -16.66 -2.11 -11.88
C ARG A 64 -17.42 -1.30 -10.83
N SER A 65 -18.29 -0.41 -11.31
CA SER A 65 -18.95 0.63 -10.50
C SER A 65 -19.63 0.10 -9.23
N VAL A 66 -20.33 -1.04 -9.30
CA VAL A 66 -21.06 -1.60 -8.15
C VAL A 66 -20.11 -2.06 -7.05
N GLU A 67 -19.12 -2.90 -7.37
CA GLU A 67 -18.13 -3.37 -6.39
C GLU A 67 -17.25 -2.22 -5.88
N PHE A 68 -16.89 -1.29 -6.77
CA PHE A 68 -16.10 -0.11 -6.43
C PHE A 68 -16.83 0.76 -5.38
N THR A 69 -18.09 1.12 -5.63
CA THR A 69 -18.91 1.89 -4.68
C THR A 69 -19.15 1.11 -3.38
N ARG A 70 -19.28 -0.21 -3.43
CA ARG A 70 -19.42 -1.04 -2.22
C ARG A 70 -18.19 -0.93 -1.31
N VAL A 71 -16.99 -0.94 -1.88
CA VAL A 71 -15.74 -0.72 -1.13
C VAL A 71 -15.73 0.66 -0.47
N GLN A 72 -16.14 1.70 -1.19
CA GLN A 72 -16.17 3.07 -0.66
C GLN A 72 -17.18 3.25 0.48
N ARG A 73 -18.39 2.69 0.34
CA ARG A 73 -19.40 2.70 1.42
C ARG A 73 -18.89 2.01 2.68
N PHE A 74 -18.22 0.88 2.53
CA PHE A 74 -17.60 0.20 3.67
C PHE A 74 -16.57 1.11 4.37
N LEU A 75 -15.75 1.85 3.61
CA LEU A 75 -14.82 2.81 4.20
C LEU A 75 -15.54 3.92 4.98
N ASP A 76 -16.67 4.44 4.48
CA ASP A 76 -17.49 5.42 5.19
C ASP A 76 -18.02 4.88 6.53
N ASP A 77 -18.40 3.60 6.57
CA ASP A 77 -18.97 2.97 7.77
C ASP A 77 -17.92 2.70 8.86
N VAL A 78 -16.68 2.39 8.48
CA VAL A 78 -15.66 1.88 9.42
C VAL A 78 -14.56 2.88 9.76
N VAL A 79 -14.29 3.87 8.92
CA VAL A 79 -13.16 4.78 9.11
C VAL A 79 -13.55 5.98 9.97
N GLN A 80 -12.99 6.03 11.17
CA GLN A 80 -13.13 7.16 12.09
C GLN A 80 -12.08 8.24 11.79
N PRO A 81 -12.45 9.54 11.81
CA PRO A 81 -11.54 10.63 11.47
C PRO A 81 -10.42 10.88 12.49
N ALA A 82 -10.55 10.37 13.72
CA ALA A 82 -9.58 10.60 14.77
C ALA A 82 -9.28 9.35 15.62
N GLY A 83 -8.03 9.25 16.07
CA GLY A 83 -7.58 8.32 17.10
C GLY A 83 -7.39 6.88 16.65
N VAL A 84 -7.35 6.61 15.33
CA VAL A 84 -7.20 5.26 14.78
C VAL A 84 -6.17 5.23 13.66
N ALA A 85 -5.43 4.12 13.55
CA ALA A 85 -4.59 3.82 12.39
C ALA A 85 -5.28 2.79 11.50
N TYR A 86 -5.31 3.07 10.20
CA TYR A 86 -5.81 2.19 9.14
C TYR A 86 -4.75 1.94 8.09
N LYS A 87 -4.91 0.85 7.34
CA LYS A 87 -4.04 0.52 6.21
C LYS A 87 -4.85 -0.14 5.10
N ASP A 88 -4.54 0.21 3.86
CA ASP A 88 -4.92 -0.61 2.71
C ASP A 88 -3.72 -0.84 1.79
N VAL A 89 -3.65 -2.06 1.27
CA VAL A 89 -2.72 -2.41 0.18
C VAL A 89 -3.38 -3.17 -0.96
N VAL A 90 -4.69 -3.45 -0.89
CA VAL A 90 -5.35 -4.36 -1.84
C VAL A 90 -6.44 -3.70 -2.67
N GLN A 91 -6.87 -2.47 -2.38
CA GLN A 91 -7.86 -1.72 -3.16
C GLN A 91 -7.36 -0.33 -3.57
N PRO A 92 -6.25 -0.25 -4.33
CA PRO A 92 -5.59 1.03 -4.62
C PRO A 92 -6.51 2.06 -5.29
N PHE A 93 -7.43 1.61 -6.15
CA PHE A 93 -8.32 2.50 -6.90
C PHE A 93 -9.43 3.09 -6.01
N ALA A 94 -10.20 2.23 -5.35
CA ALA A 94 -11.31 2.66 -4.50
C ALA A 94 -10.82 3.47 -3.31
N THR A 95 -9.69 3.08 -2.70
CA THR A 95 -9.10 3.82 -1.59
C THR A 95 -8.56 5.18 -2.02
N ALA A 96 -7.85 5.27 -3.15
CA ALA A 96 -7.34 6.55 -3.62
C ALA A 96 -8.46 7.55 -3.96
N ASP A 97 -9.49 7.08 -4.65
CA ASP A 97 -10.66 7.90 -4.98
C ASP A 97 -11.40 8.33 -3.71
N TRP A 98 -11.65 7.39 -2.79
CA TRP A 98 -12.31 7.69 -1.52
C TRP A 98 -11.53 8.70 -0.67
N LEU A 99 -10.20 8.63 -0.65
CA LEU A 99 -9.34 9.54 0.13
C LEU A 99 -9.31 10.97 -0.42
N HIS A 100 -9.73 11.22 -1.67
CA HIS A 100 -9.64 12.53 -2.31
C HIS A 100 -10.32 13.63 -1.49
N ASP A 101 -11.50 13.33 -0.94
CA ASP A 101 -12.33 14.27 -0.19
C ASP A 101 -12.24 14.10 1.33
N LYS A 102 -11.28 13.30 1.82
CA LYS A 102 -11.18 12.97 3.25
C LYS A 102 -10.11 13.80 3.92
N ASN A 103 -10.47 14.41 5.04
CA ASN A 103 -9.54 15.12 5.89
C ASN A 103 -8.81 14.15 6.84
N LEU A 104 -8.04 13.23 6.26
CA LEU A 104 -7.21 12.25 6.98
C LEU A 104 -5.73 12.54 6.75
N HIS A 105 -4.90 12.15 7.71
CA HIS A 105 -3.46 12.13 7.48
C HIS A 105 -3.13 10.86 6.71
N VAL A 106 -2.57 11.01 5.51
CA VAL A 106 -2.26 9.89 4.62
C VAL A 106 -0.76 9.72 4.49
N LEU A 107 -0.28 8.51 4.74
CA LEU A 107 1.09 8.09 4.49
C LEU A 107 1.09 7.11 3.32
N HIS A 108 1.76 7.45 2.23
CA HIS A 108 1.94 6.58 1.07
C HIS A 108 3.33 5.94 1.11
N ILE A 109 3.40 4.60 1.15
CA ILE A 109 4.68 3.91 1.03
C ILE A 109 4.95 3.59 -0.44
N ARG A 110 5.95 4.28 -1.00
CA ARG A 110 6.35 4.10 -2.39
C ARG A 110 7.46 3.08 -2.49
N ARG A 111 7.19 1.96 -3.15
CA ARG A 111 8.14 0.88 -3.43
C ARG A 111 8.42 0.78 -4.94
N PRO A 112 9.68 0.51 -5.37
CA PRO A 112 9.97 0.24 -6.77
C PRO A 112 9.04 -0.84 -7.35
N LEU A 113 8.46 -0.60 -8.52
CA LEU A 113 7.46 -1.50 -9.09
C LEU A 113 8.03 -2.86 -9.48
N ALA A 114 9.28 -2.92 -9.96
CA ALA A 114 9.97 -4.19 -10.22
C ALA A 114 10.06 -5.04 -8.95
N ASP A 115 10.23 -4.40 -7.80
CA ASP A 115 10.22 -5.08 -6.51
C ASP A 115 8.83 -5.62 -6.13
N VAL A 116 7.77 -4.89 -6.44
CA VAL A 116 6.40 -5.34 -6.22
C VAL A 116 6.09 -6.51 -7.16
N ALA A 117 6.30 -6.34 -8.46
CA ALA A 117 6.03 -7.32 -9.51
C ALA A 117 6.72 -8.66 -9.23
N TRP A 118 8.01 -8.66 -8.95
CA TRP A 118 8.74 -9.89 -8.61
C TRP A 118 8.16 -10.58 -7.36
N SER A 119 7.68 -9.82 -6.37
CA SER A 119 7.07 -10.41 -5.19
C SER A 119 5.71 -11.05 -5.52
N PHE A 120 4.97 -10.50 -6.47
CA PHE A 120 3.72 -11.07 -6.97
C PHE A 120 3.97 -12.36 -7.77
N GLU A 121 4.96 -12.36 -8.66
CA GLU A 121 5.33 -13.57 -9.42
C GLU A 121 5.68 -14.74 -8.49
N ARG A 122 6.52 -14.49 -7.48
CA ARG A 122 6.90 -15.51 -6.50
C ARG A 122 5.74 -16.00 -5.64
N ALA A 123 4.73 -15.17 -5.44
CA ALA A 123 3.54 -15.51 -4.68
C ALA A 123 2.42 -16.13 -5.54
N GLY A 124 2.58 -16.19 -6.87
CA GLY A 124 1.53 -16.62 -7.78
C GLY A 124 0.31 -15.69 -7.78
N TRP A 125 0.51 -14.40 -7.51
CA TRP A 125 -0.59 -13.44 -7.44
C TRP A 125 -0.80 -12.73 -8.77
N HIS A 126 -2.02 -12.87 -9.33
CA HIS A 126 -2.38 -12.32 -10.65
C HIS A 126 -3.48 -11.26 -10.60
N TYR A 127 -4.02 -10.96 -9.42
CA TYR A 127 -5.18 -10.05 -9.29
C TYR A 127 -4.97 -8.62 -9.84
N PRO A 128 -3.77 -8.03 -10.00
CA PRO A 128 -3.65 -6.73 -10.68
C PRO A 128 -4.04 -6.79 -12.16
N ALA A 129 -3.91 -7.95 -12.81
CA ALA A 129 -4.18 -8.11 -14.25
C ALA A 129 -5.63 -7.81 -14.66
N GLN A 130 -6.57 -7.79 -13.72
CA GLN A 130 -7.95 -7.40 -13.97
C GLN A 130 -8.15 -5.88 -14.13
N ALA A 131 -7.18 -5.08 -13.66
CA ALA A 131 -7.22 -3.62 -13.78
C ALA A 131 -6.44 -3.11 -14.99
N ALA A 132 -5.74 -4.00 -15.71
CA ALA A 132 -5.01 -3.70 -16.92
C ALA A 132 -5.92 -3.72 -18.16
N PRO A 133 -5.53 -3.03 -19.25
CA PRO A 133 -6.16 -3.21 -20.55
C PRO A 133 -6.17 -4.69 -20.98
N ALA A 134 -7.14 -5.07 -21.83
CA ALA A 134 -7.34 -6.47 -22.25
C ALA A 134 -6.25 -7.04 -23.18
N ARG A 135 -5.30 -6.22 -23.63
CA ARG A 135 -4.21 -6.61 -24.54
C ARG A 135 -2.96 -7.00 -23.76
N GLY A 136 -2.13 -7.86 -24.38
CA GLY A 136 -0.84 -8.29 -23.84
C GLY A 136 -0.86 -9.66 -23.19
N ASP A 137 0.32 -10.18 -22.91
CA ASP A 137 0.50 -11.44 -22.16
C ASP A 137 0.21 -11.27 -20.66
N ASP A 138 0.20 -12.38 -19.91
CA ASP A 138 -0.09 -12.34 -18.46
C ASP A 138 0.88 -11.47 -17.66
N THR A 139 2.15 -11.39 -18.09
CA THR A 139 3.14 -10.53 -17.44
C THR A 139 2.85 -9.07 -17.74
N GLU A 140 2.59 -8.70 -19.00
CA GLU A 140 2.19 -7.35 -19.38
C GLU A 140 0.92 -6.91 -18.64
N ARG A 141 -0.07 -7.79 -18.50
CA ARG A 141 -1.31 -7.48 -17.77
C ARG A 141 -1.05 -7.30 -16.27
N LEU A 142 -0.25 -8.16 -15.64
CA LEU A 142 0.16 -7.98 -14.25
C LEU A 142 0.85 -6.61 -14.06
N LEU A 143 1.84 -6.31 -14.89
CA LEU A 143 2.62 -5.08 -14.83
C LEU A 143 1.76 -3.84 -15.12
N GLY A 144 0.91 -3.88 -16.14
CA GLY A 144 -0.01 -2.80 -16.47
C GLY A 144 -0.99 -2.49 -15.34
N GLY A 145 -1.50 -3.53 -14.66
CA GLY A 145 -2.36 -3.37 -13.49
C GLY A 145 -1.63 -2.74 -12.30
N LEU A 146 -0.39 -3.18 -12.03
CA LEU A 146 0.47 -2.60 -11.00
C LEU A 146 0.85 -1.15 -11.30
N LEU A 147 1.17 -0.84 -12.55
CA LEU A 147 1.47 0.52 -13.02
C LEU A 147 0.27 1.45 -12.82
N ARG A 148 -0.92 1.02 -13.26
CA ARG A 148 -2.15 1.78 -13.06
C ARG A 148 -2.38 2.04 -11.57
N ALA A 149 -2.26 1.02 -10.73
CA ALA A 149 -2.42 1.15 -9.28
C ALA A 149 -1.39 2.10 -8.65
N ALA A 150 -0.11 2.00 -9.01
CA ALA A 150 0.93 2.91 -8.51
C ALA A 150 0.66 4.36 -8.88
N ARG A 151 0.25 4.63 -10.13
CA ARG A 151 -0.13 5.98 -10.57
C ARG A 151 -1.32 6.52 -9.78
N THR A 152 -2.34 5.69 -9.56
CA THR A 152 -3.52 6.06 -8.77
C THR A 152 -3.18 6.33 -7.29
N LEU A 153 -2.30 5.55 -6.67
CA LEU A 153 -1.85 5.83 -5.30
C LEU A 153 -0.99 7.10 -5.23
N ALA A 154 -0.16 7.34 -6.25
CA ALA A 154 0.70 8.53 -6.32
C ALA A 154 -0.10 9.84 -6.49
N SER A 155 -1.33 9.79 -6.99
CA SER A 155 -2.19 10.99 -7.10
C SER A 155 -2.87 11.37 -5.79
N VAL A 156 -2.81 10.53 -4.74
CA VAL A 156 -3.38 10.84 -3.43
C VAL A 156 -2.54 11.91 -2.74
N ARG A 157 -3.19 12.91 -2.14
CA ARG A 157 -2.54 13.90 -1.28
C ARG A 157 -2.02 13.21 -0.01
N ALA A 158 -0.76 12.80 -0.03
CA ALA A 158 -0.13 12.05 1.05
C ALA A 158 1.33 12.50 1.28
N VAL A 159 1.83 12.26 2.49
CA VAL A 159 3.28 12.25 2.72
C VAL A 159 3.82 10.92 2.19
N THR A 160 4.87 10.98 1.38
CA THR A 160 5.47 9.78 0.79
C THR A 160 6.63 9.28 1.67
N LEU A 161 6.57 8.02 2.09
CA LEU A 161 7.69 7.28 2.63
C LEU A 161 8.31 6.44 1.53
N ASP A 162 9.57 6.74 1.19
CA ASP A 162 10.32 5.92 0.26
C ASP A 162 10.73 4.60 0.91
N PHE A 163 10.44 3.49 0.23
CA PHE A 163 10.69 2.14 0.74
C PHE A 163 12.18 1.87 0.97
N ASP A 164 13.06 2.35 0.10
CA ASP A 164 14.50 2.11 0.23
C ASP A 164 15.07 2.93 1.40
N ALA A 165 14.61 4.18 1.55
CA ALA A 165 14.94 4.99 2.72
C ALA A 165 14.50 4.32 4.04
N ALA A 166 13.29 3.74 4.09
CA ALA A 166 12.80 2.99 5.26
C ALA A 166 13.58 1.69 5.52
N ILE A 167 14.08 1.04 4.46
CA ILE A 167 14.96 -0.13 4.56
C ILE A 167 16.37 0.23 5.02
N ASP A 168 16.79 1.47 4.88
CA ASP A 168 18.13 1.92 5.26
C ASP A 168 18.15 2.55 6.66
N ASP A 169 17.12 3.33 7.00
CA ASP A 169 17.07 4.07 8.26
C ASP A 169 15.62 4.25 8.79
N GLU A 170 15.43 3.98 10.09
CA GLU A 170 14.17 4.24 10.81
C GLU A 170 13.80 5.73 10.85
N ALA A 171 14.80 6.62 10.72
CA ALA A 171 14.58 8.06 10.65
C ALA A 171 13.62 8.44 9.51
N ALA A 172 13.61 7.70 8.39
CA ALA A 172 12.72 7.96 7.27
C ALA A 172 11.23 7.91 7.69
N LEU A 173 10.83 6.90 8.48
CA LEU A 173 9.45 6.83 9.00
C LEU A 173 9.20 7.94 10.02
N ARG A 174 10.17 8.19 10.92
CA ARG A 174 10.05 9.23 11.94
C ARG A 174 9.80 10.61 11.32
N ASP A 175 10.54 10.94 10.27
CA ASP A 175 10.46 12.24 9.62
C ASP A 175 9.15 12.37 8.82
N ALA A 176 8.72 11.32 8.13
CA ALA A 176 7.40 11.29 7.48
C ALA A 176 6.25 11.52 8.49
N LEU A 177 6.31 10.88 9.67
CA LEU A 177 5.31 11.08 10.72
C LEU A 177 5.37 12.48 11.33
N ARG A 178 6.56 13.10 11.44
CA ARG A 178 6.69 14.50 11.88
C ARG A 178 6.09 15.48 10.89
N THR A 179 6.23 15.23 9.59
CA THR A 179 5.57 16.04 8.56
C THR A 179 4.05 15.95 8.70
N LEU A 180 3.51 14.75 8.93
CA LEU A 180 2.08 14.57 9.15
C LEU A 180 1.62 15.18 10.49
N TYR A 181 2.38 15.01 11.57
CA TYR A 181 1.98 15.38 12.92
C TYR A 181 2.98 16.35 13.58
N PRO A 182 3.15 17.58 13.07
CA PRO A 182 4.24 18.48 13.47
C PRO A 182 4.18 18.94 14.93
N GLN A 183 3.00 18.94 15.53
CA GLN A 183 2.78 19.39 16.90
C GLN A 183 2.74 18.25 17.92
N ARG A 184 3.08 17.01 17.51
CA ARG A 184 2.98 15.83 18.35
C ARG A 184 4.36 15.28 18.68
N ALA A 185 4.56 14.96 19.96
CA ALA A 185 5.68 14.12 20.35
C ALA A 185 5.45 12.70 19.81
N LEU A 186 6.48 12.13 19.19
CA LEU A 186 6.48 10.75 18.72
C LEU A 186 7.25 9.89 19.71
N ALA A 187 6.69 8.74 20.09
CA ALA A 187 7.49 7.74 20.80
C ALA A 187 8.61 7.19 19.89
N PRO A 188 9.69 6.62 20.45
CA PRO A 188 10.76 6.05 19.66
C PRO A 188 10.26 4.94 18.72
N ILE A 189 10.72 5.00 17.47
CA ILE A 189 10.47 3.99 16.44
C ILE A 189 11.72 3.14 16.33
N ARG A 190 11.58 1.82 16.51
CA ARG A 190 12.63 0.81 16.41
C ARG A 190 12.06 -0.50 15.85
N TYR A 191 12.44 -0.85 14.64
CA TYR A 191 12.01 -2.06 13.91
C TYR A 191 13.15 -2.78 13.18
N ARG A 192 14.36 -2.22 13.16
CA ARG A 192 15.55 -2.78 12.51
C ARG A 192 16.27 -3.78 13.41
N ASP A 193 15.59 -4.86 13.73
CA ASP A 193 16.23 -6.02 14.37
C ASP A 193 17.01 -6.88 13.34
N ASP A 194 17.66 -7.94 13.83
CA ASP A 194 18.46 -8.83 12.97
C ASP A 194 17.62 -9.49 11.85
N ALA A 195 16.35 -9.78 12.12
CA ALA A 195 15.44 -10.37 11.14
C ALA A 195 15.09 -9.35 10.05
N PHE A 196 14.83 -8.10 10.41
CA PHE A 196 14.63 -7.01 9.46
C PHE A 196 15.88 -6.75 8.62
N LEU A 197 17.06 -6.76 9.24
CA LEU A 197 18.33 -6.58 8.53
C LEU A 197 18.60 -7.72 7.55
N ALA A 198 18.22 -8.96 7.88
CA ALA A 198 18.26 -10.08 6.94
C ALA A 198 17.30 -9.86 5.76
N TYR A 199 16.04 -9.50 6.03
CA TYR A 199 15.07 -9.14 4.99
C TYR A 199 15.59 -8.01 4.07
N ALA A 200 16.19 -6.98 4.63
CA ALA A 200 16.77 -5.87 3.87
C ALA A 200 17.90 -6.34 2.93
N ARG A 201 18.76 -7.26 3.39
CA ARG A 201 19.80 -7.87 2.54
C ARG A 201 19.19 -8.67 1.40
N ASP A 202 18.22 -9.54 1.69
CA ASP A 202 17.52 -10.33 0.67
C ASP A 202 16.88 -9.44 -0.40
N VAL A 203 16.30 -8.30 0.01
CA VAL A 203 15.73 -7.32 -0.91
C VAL A 203 16.76 -6.67 -1.83
N ARG A 204 18.00 -6.47 -1.36
CA ARG A 204 19.06 -5.93 -2.22
C ARG A 204 19.63 -7.01 -3.14
N GLU A 205 19.76 -8.24 -2.66
CA GLU A 205 20.30 -9.35 -3.45
C GLU A 205 19.40 -9.72 -4.62
N ARG A 206 18.08 -9.78 -4.42
CA ARG A 206 17.11 -10.04 -5.51
C ARG A 206 17.23 -9.08 -6.69
N ARG A 207 17.63 -7.82 -6.48
CA ARG A 207 17.76 -6.83 -7.57
C ARG A 207 18.91 -7.17 -8.53
N ARG A 208 19.82 -8.06 -8.11
CA ARG A 208 20.88 -8.61 -8.95
C ARG A 208 20.38 -9.74 -9.86
N HIS A 209 19.20 -10.29 -9.61
CA HIS A 209 18.69 -11.42 -10.36
C HIS A 209 18.24 -10.99 -11.78
N PRO A 210 18.56 -11.76 -12.84
CA PRO A 210 18.18 -11.43 -14.22
C PRO A 210 16.69 -11.16 -14.42
N ARG A 211 15.83 -12.02 -13.84
CA ARG A 211 14.37 -11.83 -13.89
C ARG A 211 13.90 -10.50 -13.27
N TRP A 212 14.61 -9.95 -12.28
CA TRP A 212 14.24 -8.64 -11.72
C TRP A 212 14.51 -7.52 -12.73
N ARG A 213 15.67 -7.56 -13.40
CA ARG A 213 16.04 -6.57 -14.41
C ARG A 213 15.08 -6.60 -15.59
N LEU A 214 14.69 -7.79 -16.04
CA LEU A 214 13.69 -7.95 -17.08
C LEU A 214 12.34 -7.31 -16.72
N LEU A 215 11.89 -7.46 -15.46
CA LEU A 215 10.66 -6.81 -14.99
C LEU A 215 10.81 -5.29 -14.99
N ASP A 216 11.94 -4.78 -14.51
CA ASP A 216 12.24 -3.35 -14.47
C ASP A 216 12.28 -2.72 -15.87
N GLU A 217 12.95 -3.39 -16.82
CA GLU A 217 12.98 -3.00 -18.23
C GLU A 217 11.55 -2.99 -18.83
N ARG A 218 10.78 -4.06 -18.60
CA ARG A 218 9.42 -4.16 -19.14
C ARG A 218 8.46 -3.13 -18.57
N ILE A 219 8.64 -2.76 -17.30
CA ILE A 219 7.88 -1.67 -16.67
C ILE A 219 8.17 -0.35 -17.39
N ARG A 220 9.44 -0.02 -17.63
CA ARG A 220 9.82 1.21 -18.36
C ARG A 220 9.24 1.24 -19.77
N GLU A 221 9.30 0.12 -20.51
CA GLU A 221 8.70 0.02 -21.84
C GLU A 221 7.18 0.23 -21.84
N LEU A 222 6.49 -0.21 -20.79
CA LEU A 222 5.05 0.03 -20.62
C LEU A 222 4.76 1.50 -20.28
N GLU A 223 5.61 2.13 -19.48
CA GLU A 223 5.49 3.55 -19.14
C GLU A 223 5.70 4.47 -20.35
N ASP A 224 6.72 4.17 -21.16
CA ASP A 224 7.02 4.93 -22.39
C ASP A 224 5.88 4.83 -23.40
N ARG A 225 5.33 3.62 -23.62
CA ARG A 225 4.16 3.42 -24.49
C ARG A 225 2.95 4.24 -24.02
N ALA A 226 2.67 4.23 -22.72
CA ALA A 226 1.53 4.94 -22.15
C ALA A 226 1.67 6.48 -22.15
N THR A 227 2.85 7.01 -22.49
CA THR A 227 3.10 8.46 -22.63
C THR A 227 2.92 8.94 -24.07
N LEU A 228 2.91 8.00 -25.03
CA LEU A 228 2.75 8.26 -26.46
C LEU A 228 1.29 8.18 -26.94
N ASP A 229 0.40 7.59 -26.11
CA ASP A 229 -1.05 7.50 -26.31
C ASP A 229 -1.79 8.67 -25.63
#